data_AF-A0A3Q0F040-F1
#
_entry.id   AF-A0A3Q0F040-F1
#
_cell.length_a   1.000
_cell.length_b   1.000
_cell.length_c   1.000
_cell.angle_alpha   90.00
_cell.angle_beta   90.00
_cell.angle_gamma   90.00
#
_symmetry.space_group_name_H-M   'P 1'
#
loop_
_entity.id
_entity.type
_entity.pdbx_description
1 polymer ?
#
loop_
_entity_poly.entity_id
_entity_poly.type
_entity_poly.pdbx_seq_one_letter_code
_entity_poly.pdbx_strand_id
1 'polypeptide(L)'
;MKIVFVSVFILLAVSVLRIDGKESSKGLTCEQEISLVKPCLDYLTKKTDAPSTSCCDGLKKIIASSPTKKEKQAACKCLKNAASQIPNLCKERVNNLCKECKIKVDNFIPNDLDCEKFV
;
A
#
# COMPACT_ATOMS: atom_id res chain seq x y z
N MET A 1 27.71 30.49 7.62
CA MET A 1 26.32 30.32 8.10
C MET A 1 25.41 29.70 7.04
N LYS A 2 25.36 30.21 5.79
CA LYS A 2 24.61 29.62 4.66
C LYS A 2 25.00 28.16 4.33
N ILE A 3 26.31 27.87 4.32
CA ILE A 3 26.85 26.55 3.95
C ILE A 3 26.47 25.46 4.99
N VAL A 4 26.42 25.83 6.27
CA VAL A 4 26.06 24.91 7.37
C VAL A 4 24.56 24.55 7.30
N PHE A 5 23.70 25.53 6.98
CA PHE A 5 22.27 25.28 6.77
C PHE A 5 22.03 24.34 5.59
N VAL A 6 22.75 24.54 4.48
CA VAL A 6 22.65 23.69 3.28
C VAL A 6 23.12 22.25 3.58
N SER A 7 24.24 22.08 4.29
CA SER A 7 24.73 20.75 4.68
C SER A 7 23.79 20.02 5.65
N VAL A 8 23.17 20.74 6.59
CA VAL A 8 22.18 20.15 7.53
C VAL A 8 20.89 19.76 6.82
N PHE A 9 20.40 20.58 5.88
CA PHE A 9 19.24 20.24 5.05
C PHE A 9 19.51 19.05 4.12
N ILE A 10 20.73 18.94 3.57
CA ILE A 10 21.14 17.79 2.75
C ILE A 10 21.25 16.52 3.59
N LEU A 11 21.78 16.59 4.82
CA LEU A 11 21.86 15.45 5.74
C LEU A 11 20.47 14.98 6.23
N LEU A 12 19.55 15.92 6.48
CA LEU A 12 18.16 15.61 6.82
C LEU A 12 17.40 14.99 5.62
N ALA A 13 17.67 15.44 4.39
CA ALA A 13 17.09 14.86 3.18
C ALA A 13 17.60 13.43 2.91
N VAL A 14 18.86 13.13 3.24
CA VAL A 14 19.44 11.77 3.10
C VAL A 14 18.88 10.78 4.13
N SER A 15 18.29 11.26 5.22
CA SER A 15 17.69 10.41 6.26
C SER A 15 16.32 9.85 5.85
N VAL A 16 15.65 10.46 4.86
CA VAL A 16 14.30 10.09 4.41
C VAL A 16 14.31 9.04 3.28
N LEU A 17 15.47 8.72 2.72
CA LEU A 17 15.62 7.70 1.68
C LEU A 17 16.17 6.39 2.25
N ARG A 18 15.59 5.90 3.34
CA ARG A 18 15.54 4.46 3.59
C ARG A 18 14.42 3.89 2.73
N ILE A 19 14.64 3.84 1.42
CA ILE A 19 13.82 3.02 0.52
C ILE A 19 14.30 1.58 0.69
N ASP A 20 13.87 0.95 1.78
CA ASP A 20 13.70 -0.51 1.84
C ASP A 20 12.57 -0.86 0.87
N GLY A 21 12.91 -0.96 -0.42
CA GLY A 21 11.89 -1.10 -1.45
C GLY A 21 12.46 -1.20 -2.86
N LYS A 22 13.61 -1.85 -3.02
CA LYS A 22 14.08 -2.26 -4.34
C LYS A 22 14.24 -3.76 -4.41
N GLU A 23 13.19 -4.48 -4.04
CA GLU A 23 13.03 -5.84 -4.55
C GLU A 23 12.42 -5.70 -5.94
N SER A 24 13.30 -5.63 -6.94
CA SER A 24 12.96 -5.89 -8.33
C SER A 24 12.51 -7.35 -8.44
N SER A 25 11.31 -7.63 -7.94
CA SER A 25 10.53 -8.77 -8.38
C SER A 25 9.72 -8.31 -9.59
N LYS A 26 9.06 -9.24 -10.26
CA LYS A 26 8.15 -8.95 -11.37
C LYS A 26 6.91 -8.10 -10.95
N GLY A 27 6.82 -7.73 -9.67
CA GLY A 27 5.76 -6.92 -9.09
C GLY A 27 5.84 -5.43 -9.41
N LEU A 28 4.73 -4.76 -9.21
CA LEU A 28 4.60 -3.32 -9.37
C LEU A 28 5.50 -2.59 -8.36
N THR A 29 5.97 -1.39 -8.74
CA THR A 29 6.62 -0.49 -7.79
C THR A 29 5.61 0.01 -6.75
N CYS A 30 6.09 0.36 -5.56
CA CYS A 30 5.22 0.86 -4.49
C CYS A 30 4.41 2.10 -4.94
N GLU A 31 5.01 2.99 -5.73
CA GLU A 31 4.31 4.17 -6.29
C GLU A 31 3.18 3.78 -7.24
N GLN A 32 3.35 2.72 -8.03
CA GLN A 32 2.32 2.19 -8.91
C GLN A 32 1.19 1.55 -8.11
N GLU A 33 1.50 0.75 -7.09
CA GLU A 33 0.49 0.14 -6.21
C GLU A 33 -0.34 1.18 -5.49
N ILE A 34 0.32 2.18 -4.89
CA ILE A 34 -0.36 3.31 -4.25
C ILE A 34 -1.30 4.00 -5.24
N SER A 35 -0.82 4.25 -6.47
CA SER A 35 -1.63 4.89 -7.50
C SER A 35 -2.86 4.08 -7.89
N LEU A 36 -2.76 2.75 -7.88
CA LEU A 36 -3.90 1.85 -8.16
C LEU A 36 -4.94 1.85 -7.04
N VAL A 37 -4.55 2.04 -5.77
CA VAL A 37 -5.49 2.05 -4.63
C VAL A 37 -5.95 3.46 -4.21
N LYS A 38 -5.41 4.54 -4.79
CA LYS A 38 -5.91 5.91 -4.57
C LYS A 38 -7.44 6.04 -4.68
N PRO A 39 -8.13 5.42 -5.65
CA PRO A 39 -9.59 5.48 -5.75
C PRO A 39 -10.34 4.81 -4.58
N CYS A 40 -9.63 4.07 -3.71
CA CYS A 40 -10.22 3.43 -2.53
C CYS A 40 -10.34 4.39 -1.34
N LEU A 41 -9.66 5.54 -1.37
CA LEU A 41 -9.55 6.45 -0.22
C LEU A 41 -10.90 6.86 0.36
N ASP A 42 -11.89 7.16 -0.49
CA ASP A 42 -13.19 7.62 -0.02
C ASP A 42 -13.97 6.51 0.71
N TYR A 43 -13.86 5.26 0.25
CA TYR A 43 -14.41 4.10 0.97
C TYR A 43 -13.65 3.84 2.28
N LEU A 44 -12.31 3.86 2.21
CA LEU A 44 -11.43 3.59 3.36
C LEU A 44 -11.54 4.64 4.47
N THR A 45 -11.97 5.86 4.13
CA THR A 45 -12.22 6.97 5.08
C THR A 45 -13.72 7.15 5.39
N LYS A 46 -14.56 6.17 5.05
CA LYS A 46 -16.02 6.19 5.27
C LYS A 46 -16.78 7.36 4.63
N LYS A 47 -16.23 7.98 3.58
CA LYS A 47 -16.96 8.97 2.77
C LYS A 47 -17.94 8.30 1.81
N THR A 48 -17.68 7.05 1.42
CA THR A 48 -18.60 6.22 0.63
C THR A 48 -18.87 4.90 1.33
N ASP A 49 -20.05 4.34 1.07
CA ASP A 49 -20.46 3.05 1.66
C ASP A 49 -19.88 1.84 0.93
N ALA A 50 -19.51 2.01 -0.35
CA ALA A 50 -18.95 0.97 -1.19
C ALA A 50 -17.67 1.47 -1.90
N PRO A 51 -16.72 0.55 -2.21
CA PRO A 51 -15.56 0.89 -3.03
C PRO A 51 -15.99 1.18 -4.47
N SER A 52 -15.28 2.09 -5.13
CA SER A 52 -15.47 2.36 -6.55
C SER A 52 -15.00 1.19 -7.41
N THR A 53 -15.53 1.06 -8.64
CA THR A 53 -15.06 0.05 -9.60
C THR A 53 -13.54 0.18 -9.83
N SER A 54 -13.05 1.41 -9.98
CA SER A 54 -11.63 1.70 -10.16
C SER A 54 -10.77 1.26 -8.97
N CYS A 55 -11.28 1.40 -7.75
CA CYS A 55 -10.61 0.88 -6.55
C CYS A 55 -10.45 -0.65 -6.62
N CYS A 56 -11.55 -1.35 -6.92
CA CYS A 56 -11.52 -2.81 -7.00
C CYS A 56 -10.65 -3.33 -8.14
N ASP A 57 -10.65 -2.66 -9.29
CA ASP A 57 -9.81 -3.04 -10.43
C ASP A 57 -8.33 -2.76 -10.16
N GLY A 58 -8.01 -1.67 -9.46
CA GLY A 58 -6.67 -1.41 -8.96
C GLY A 58 -6.18 -2.51 -8.03
N LEU A 59 -7.02 -2.90 -7.06
CA LEU A 59 -6.70 -3.98 -6.13
C LEU A 59 -6.48 -5.31 -6.85
N LYS A 60 -7.32 -5.68 -7.83
CA LYS A 60 -7.13 -6.88 -8.65
C LYS A 60 -5.80 -6.86 -9.42
N LYS A 61 -5.40 -5.71 -9.97
CA LYS A 61 -4.13 -5.56 -10.69
C LYS A 61 -2.91 -5.80 -9.79
N ILE A 62 -2.94 -5.28 -8.57
CA ILE A 62 -1.86 -5.51 -7.59
C ILE A 62 -1.75 -7.00 -7.28
N ILE A 63 -2.89 -7.67 -7.05
CA ILE A 63 -2.95 -9.10 -6.77
C ILE A 63 -2.42 -9.93 -7.94
N ALA A 64 -2.86 -9.63 -9.15
CA ALA A 64 -2.40 -10.30 -10.37
C ALA A 64 -0.89 -10.08 -10.63
N SER A 65 -0.36 -8.93 -10.20
CA SER A 65 1.06 -8.60 -10.30
C SER A 65 1.90 -9.15 -9.15
N SER A 66 1.28 -9.83 -8.18
CA SER A 66 1.94 -10.38 -7.00
C SER A 66 1.72 -11.90 -6.85
N PRO A 67 2.14 -12.72 -7.83
CA PRO A 67 1.89 -14.16 -7.81
C PRO A 67 2.67 -14.90 -6.72
N THR A 68 3.84 -14.41 -6.29
CA THR A 68 4.67 -15.08 -5.28
C THR A 68 4.46 -14.52 -3.88
N LYS A 69 4.71 -15.32 -2.83
CA LYS A 69 4.69 -14.86 -1.43
C LYS A 69 5.51 -13.59 -1.22
N LYS A 70 6.72 -13.55 -1.79
CA LYS A 70 7.64 -12.43 -1.68
C LYS A 70 7.04 -11.14 -2.26
N GLU A 71 6.38 -11.24 -3.41
CA GLU A 71 5.65 -10.12 -4.02
C GLU A 71 4.49 -9.64 -3.16
N LYS A 72 3.68 -10.57 -2.63
CA LYS A 72 2.58 -10.22 -1.73
C LYS A 72 3.08 -9.50 -0.47
N GLN A 73 4.20 -9.96 0.09
CA GLN A 73 4.84 -9.32 1.25
C GLN A 73 5.32 -7.90 0.90
N ALA A 74 5.96 -7.71 -0.25
CA ALA A 74 6.41 -6.40 -0.71
C ALA A 74 5.22 -5.44 -0.92
N ALA A 75 4.19 -5.90 -1.63
CA ALA A 75 2.97 -5.14 -1.89
C ALA A 75 2.27 -4.71 -0.60
N CYS A 76 2.10 -5.66 0.32
CA CYS A 76 1.49 -5.38 1.61
C CYS A 76 2.29 -4.36 2.42
N LYS A 77 3.63 -4.49 2.47
CA LYS A 77 4.48 -3.52 3.19
C LYS A 77 4.35 -2.12 2.60
N CYS A 78 4.32 -2.00 1.28
CA CYS A 78 4.08 -0.72 0.59
C CYS A 78 2.72 -0.13 0.99
N LEU A 79 1.64 -0.90 0.79
CA LEU A 79 0.28 -0.45 1.07
C LEU A 79 0.06 -0.11 2.54
N LYS A 80 0.70 -0.85 3.46
CA LYS A 80 0.66 -0.59 4.91
C LYS A 80 1.32 0.74 5.26
N ASN A 81 2.47 1.06 4.66
CA ASN A 81 3.15 2.34 4.86
C ASN A 81 2.35 3.50 4.22
N ALA A 82 1.71 3.29 3.08
CA ALA A 82 0.81 4.28 2.52
C ALA A 82 -0.42 4.50 3.42
N ALA A 83 -0.98 3.42 3.96
CA ALA A 83 -2.14 3.44 4.85
C ALA A 83 -1.87 4.20 6.16
N SER A 84 -0.68 4.08 6.74
CA SER A 84 -0.31 4.80 7.98
C SER A 84 -0.26 6.32 7.81
N GLN A 85 -0.15 6.81 6.57
CA GLN A 85 -0.13 8.24 6.26
C GLN A 85 -1.52 8.84 6.02
N ILE A 86 -2.58 8.01 5.98
CA ILE A 86 -3.94 8.46 5.71
C ILE A 86 -4.65 8.81 7.03
N PRO A 87 -5.01 10.07 7.27
CA PRO A 87 -5.81 10.44 8.44
C PRO A 87 -7.22 9.85 8.34
N ASN A 88 -7.79 9.46 9.47
CA ASN A 88 -9.15 8.89 9.57
C ASN A 88 -9.37 7.59 8.78
N LEU A 89 -8.31 6.82 8.54
CA LEU A 89 -8.42 5.51 7.91
C LEU A 89 -9.22 4.55 8.81
N CYS A 90 -10.26 3.94 8.27
CA CYS A 90 -11.05 2.93 8.97
C CYS A 90 -10.47 1.53 8.75
N LYS A 91 -9.86 0.95 9.79
CA LYS A 91 -9.32 -0.41 9.77
C LYS A 91 -10.37 -1.45 9.33
N GLU A 92 -11.60 -1.34 9.81
CA GLU A 92 -12.68 -2.25 9.42
C GLU A 92 -12.97 -2.21 7.91
N ARG A 93 -12.98 -1.02 7.29
CA ARG A 93 -13.14 -0.87 5.83
C ARG A 93 -11.94 -1.46 5.09
N VAL A 94 -10.72 -1.29 5.60
CA VAL A 94 -9.53 -1.92 5.00
C VAL A 94 -9.66 -3.44 5.00
N ASN A 95 -10.05 -4.04 6.12
CA ASN A 95 -10.22 -5.49 6.25
C ASN A 95 -11.36 -6.02 5.36
N ASN A 96 -12.43 -5.24 5.19
CA ASN A 96 -13.57 -5.62 4.35
C ASN A 96 -13.36 -5.33 2.85
N LEU A 97 -12.34 -4.56 2.46
CA LEU A 97 -12.18 -4.10 1.09
C LEU A 97 -12.14 -5.24 0.05
N CYS A 98 -11.39 -6.31 0.33
CA CYS A 98 -11.35 -7.48 -0.56
C CYS A 98 -12.71 -8.17 -0.70
N LYS A 99 -13.46 -8.27 0.40
CA LYS A 99 -14.80 -8.87 0.43
C LYS A 99 -15.78 -8.02 -0.38
N GLU A 100 -15.76 -6.70 -0.19
CA GLU A 100 -16.61 -5.76 -0.95
C GLU A 100 -16.27 -5.77 -2.46
N CYS A 101 -14.99 -5.88 -2.80
CA CYS A 101 -14.54 -6.02 -4.18
C CYS A 101 -14.75 -7.42 -4.77
N LYS A 102 -15.33 -8.36 -4.01
CA LYS A 102 -15.60 -9.75 -4.40
C LYS A 102 -14.36 -10.48 -4.91
N ILE A 103 -13.21 -10.17 -4.32
CA ILE A 103 -11.94 -10.80 -4.66
C ILE A 103 -11.79 -12.05 -3.80
N LYS A 104 -11.55 -13.21 -4.43
CA LYS A 104 -11.22 -14.44 -3.70
C LYS A 104 -9.86 -14.26 -3.03
N VAL A 105 -9.87 -14.20 -1.70
CA VAL A 105 -8.66 -14.02 -0.87
C VAL A 105 -8.02 -15.37 -0.63
N ASP A 106 -7.63 -16.07 -1.70
CA ASP A 106 -6.75 -17.23 -1.56
C ASP A 106 -5.32 -16.69 -1.33
N ASN A 107 -5.00 -16.49 -0.05
CA ASN A 107 -3.67 -16.10 0.46
C ASN A 107 -3.15 -14.69 0.09
N PHE A 108 -4.00 -13.66 -0.09
CA PHE A 108 -3.51 -12.29 -0.45
C PHE A 108 -3.64 -11.20 0.62
N ILE A 109 -4.53 -11.28 1.61
CA ILE A 109 -4.51 -10.36 2.76
C ILE A 109 -4.89 -11.15 4.03
N PRO A 110 -3.97 -11.43 4.95
CA PRO A 110 -4.35 -11.92 6.27
C PRO A 110 -5.22 -10.87 6.94
N ASN A 111 -6.19 -11.30 7.75
CA ASN A 111 -7.26 -10.51 8.38
C ASN A 111 -6.81 -9.35 9.31
N ASP A 112 -5.60 -8.81 9.17
CA ASP A 112 -5.05 -7.75 10.03
C ASP A 112 -3.93 -6.92 9.37
N LEU A 113 -3.80 -6.91 8.03
CA LEU A 113 -2.66 -6.26 7.35
C LEU A 113 -1.30 -6.78 7.87
N ASP A 114 -1.28 -8.00 8.37
CA ASP A 114 -0.10 -8.64 8.90
C ASP A 114 0.71 -9.20 7.74
N CYS A 115 1.52 -8.32 7.15
CA CYS A 115 2.27 -8.62 5.94
C CYS A 115 3.27 -9.78 6.07
N GLU A 116 3.48 -10.35 7.26
CA GLU A 116 4.37 -11.49 7.49
C GLU A 116 3.64 -12.83 7.40
N LYS A 117 2.31 -12.85 7.51
CA LYS A 117 1.48 -14.07 7.49
C LYS A 117 1.18 -14.64 6.11
N PHE A 118 1.73 -14.08 5.04
CA PHE A 118 1.64 -14.72 3.71
C PHE A 118 2.39 -16.05 3.75
N VAL A 119 1.69 -17.17 3.54
CA VAL A 119 2.27 -18.52 3.43
C VAL A 119 2.44 -18.89 1.96
#